data_AF-A0A1Y0BZ89-F1
#
_entry.id   AF-A0A1Y0BZ89-F1
#
_cell.length_a   1.000
_cell.length_b   1.000
_cell.length_c   1.000
_cell.angle_alpha   90.00
_cell.angle_beta   90.00
_cell.angle_gamma   90.00
#
_symmetry.space_group_name_H-M   'P 1'
#
loop_
_entity.id
_entity.type
_entity.pdbx_description
1 polymer ?
#
loop_
_entity_poly.entity_id
_entity_poly.type
_entity_poly.pdbx_seq_one_letter_code
_entity_poly.pdbx_strand_id
1 'polypeptide(L)'
;MSLGFTAPHITEQEQLKKLYAKTGGRCPGICAEGHRVRGANVVRRGNKDYCRKCVEAGFINLERMEQPAQSVYFISDEHGNVKIGYATSVQARFADLQVANASELTIVLEMPGGPKLERELHRRFAEHRVRGEWFKLTTDILEYIASVRPKPRKVPEYVRIQRELISKQEAVTI
;
A
#
# COMPACT_ATOMS: atom_id res chain seq x y z
N MET A 1 -15.28 42.96 13.09
CA MET A 1 -15.86 41.66 13.51
C MET A 1 -14.99 40.56 12.90
N SER A 2 -14.04 40.02 13.66
CA SER A 2 -13.14 38.96 13.16
C SER A 2 -13.83 37.61 13.26
N LEU A 3 -14.15 37.01 12.12
CA LEU A 3 -14.55 35.61 12.02
C LEU A 3 -13.29 34.75 12.24
N GLY A 4 -13.14 34.24 13.47
CA GLY A 4 -12.08 33.29 13.79
C GLY A 4 -12.32 31.97 13.07
N PHE A 5 -11.42 31.61 12.16
CA PHE A 5 -11.28 30.25 11.65
C PHE A 5 -10.91 29.33 12.82
N THR A 6 -11.87 28.62 13.38
CA THR A 6 -11.61 27.52 14.31
C THR A 6 -11.10 26.34 13.49
N ALA A 7 -9.88 25.91 13.77
CA ALA A 7 -9.30 24.71 13.16
C ALA A 7 -10.20 23.49 13.49
N PRO A 8 -10.42 22.56 12.55
CA PRO A 8 -11.26 21.39 12.82
C PRO A 8 -10.73 20.59 14.01
N HIS A 9 -11.60 20.33 14.98
CA HIS A 9 -11.33 19.43 16.10
C HIS A 9 -10.98 18.05 15.52
N ILE A 10 -9.70 17.70 15.59
CA ILE A 10 -9.24 16.34 15.26
C ILE A 10 -10.00 15.39 16.18
N THR A 11 -10.66 14.39 15.61
CA THR A 11 -11.41 13.42 16.40
C THR A 11 -10.47 12.65 17.34
N GLU A 12 -10.97 12.21 18.49
CA GLU A 12 -10.21 11.42 19.46
C GLU A 12 -9.53 10.19 18.80
N GLN A 13 -10.23 9.57 17.85
CA GLN A 13 -9.71 8.47 17.02
C GLN A 13 -8.50 8.86 16.14
N GLU A 14 -8.45 10.09 15.61
CA GLU A 14 -7.33 10.59 14.83
C GLU A 14 -6.15 11.02 15.69
N GLN A 15 -6.41 11.52 16.91
CA GLN A 15 -5.37 11.80 17.91
C GLN A 15 -4.69 10.50 18.36
N LEU A 16 -5.47 9.44 18.61
CA LEU A 16 -4.96 8.10 18.89
C LEU A 16 -4.05 7.58 17.76
N LYS A 17 -4.52 7.64 16.51
CA LYS A 17 -3.74 7.20 15.34
C LYS A 17 -2.39 7.92 15.25
N LYS A 18 -2.36 9.23 15.50
CA LYS A 18 -1.11 10.03 15.51
C LYS A 18 -0.17 9.63 16.64
N LEU A 19 -0.67 9.36 17.84
CA LEU A 19 0.14 8.95 19.00
C LEU A 19 0.77 7.57 18.79
N TYR A 20 0.00 6.59 18.31
CA TYR A 20 0.51 5.25 18.02
C TYR A 20 1.47 5.23 16.82
N ALA A 21 1.25 6.08 15.81
CA ALA A 21 2.20 6.26 14.71
C ALA A 21 3.54 6.85 15.18
N LYS A 22 3.52 7.81 16.12
CA LYS A 22 4.72 8.47 16.66
C LYS A 22 5.56 7.57 17.58
N THR A 23 4.93 6.60 18.24
CA THR A 23 5.59 5.68 19.19
C THR A 23 6.00 4.34 18.58
N GLY A 24 5.76 4.14 17.27
CA GLY A 24 5.97 2.85 16.60
C GLY A 24 5.04 1.74 17.08
N GLY A 25 3.89 2.09 17.67
CA GLY A 25 2.95 1.14 18.26
C GLY A 25 3.28 0.70 19.69
N ARG A 26 4.18 1.39 20.41
CA ARG A 26 4.45 1.15 21.84
C ARG A 26 3.62 2.09 22.70
N CYS A 27 2.87 1.56 23.66
CA CYS A 27 2.13 2.40 24.60
C CYS A 27 3.12 3.15 25.52
N PRO A 28 3.04 4.50 25.68
CA PRO A 28 4.01 5.29 26.46
C PRO A 28 3.88 5.12 27.98
N GLY A 29 3.42 3.96 28.45
CA GLY A 29 3.08 3.69 29.84
C GLY A 29 1.67 4.14 30.24
N ILE A 30 0.99 4.95 29.42
CA ILE A 30 -0.42 5.33 29.57
C ILE A 30 -1.09 5.21 28.19
N CYS A 31 -2.24 4.53 28.09
CA CYS A 31 -3.00 4.45 26.84
C CYS A 31 -3.91 5.69 26.65
N ALA A 32 -4.54 5.82 25.49
CA ALA A 32 -5.41 6.95 25.21
C ALA A 32 -6.60 7.09 26.18
N GLU A 33 -7.13 5.97 26.65
CA GLU A 33 -8.14 5.90 27.73
C GLU A 33 -7.59 6.20 29.15
N GLY A 34 -6.34 6.66 29.28
CA GLY A 34 -5.72 6.98 30.57
C GLY A 34 -5.26 5.78 31.41
N HIS A 35 -5.38 4.54 30.92
CA HIS A 35 -4.92 3.36 31.66
C HIS A 35 -3.40 3.24 31.70
N ARG A 36 -2.84 2.98 32.88
CA ARG A 36 -1.41 2.71 33.04
C ARG A 36 -1.05 1.31 32.53
N VAL A 37 -0.21 1.24 31.50
CA VAL A 37 0.24 -0.01 30.84
C VAL A 37 1.50 -0.52 31.53
N ARG A 38 1.32 -1.17 32.68
CA ARG A 38 2.38 -1.82 33.47
C ARG A 38 1.88 -3.08 34.16
N GLY A 39 2.77 -4.01 34.50
CA GLY A 39 2.45 -5.23 35.23
C GLY A 39 1.31 -6.02 34.58
N ALA A 40 0.26 -6.31 35.36
CA ALA A 40 -0.92 -7.03 34.88
C ALA A 40 -1.76 -6.26 33.84
N ASN A 41 -1.51 -4.99 33.54
CA ASN A 41 -2.24 -4.26 32.49
C ASN A 41 -1.52 -4.27 31.13
N VAL A 42 -0.49 -5.12 30.97
CA VAL A 42 0.27 -5.27 29.72
C VAL A 42 -0.17 -6.53 28.98
N VAL A 43 -0.38 -6.39 27.67
CA VAL A 43 -0.42 -7.48 26.70
C VAL A 43 0.77 -7.31 25.76
N ARG A 44 1.64 -8.31 25.68
CA ARG A 44 2.82 -8.33 24.80
C ARG A 44 2.50 -9.03 23.50
N ARG A 45 2.85 -8.40 22.37
CA ARG A 45 2.87 -9.04 21.03
C ARG A 45 4.14 -8.64 20.29
N GLY A 46 4.97 -9.64 19.99
CA GLY A 46 6.33 -9.43 19.50
C GLY A 46 7.10 -8.50 20.44
N ASN A 47 7.57 -7.39 19.90
CA ASN A 47 8.37 -6.34 20.53
C ASN A 47 7.54 -5.08 20.88
N LYS A 48 6.21 -5.21 20.98
CA LYS A 48 5.28 -4.13 21.34
C LYS A 48 4.40 -4.50 22.55
N ASP A 49 4.14 -3.49 23.38
CA ASP A 49 3.29 -3.58 24.58
C ASP A 49 1.97 -2.81 24.37
N TYR A 50 0.86 -3.46 24.72
CA TYR A 50 -0.52 -2.97 24.57
C TYR A 50 -1.26 -2.97 25.92
N CYS A 51 -2.28 -2.12 26.07
CA CYS A 51 -3.11 -2.07 27.27
C CYS A 51 -4.11 -3.24 27.28
N ARG A 52 -4.05 -4.09 28.32
CA ARG A 52 -4.96 -5.23 28.50
C ARG A 52 -6.43 -4.83 28.48
N LYS A 53 -6.80 -3.80 29.24
CA LYS A 53 -8.18 -3.30 29.32
C LYS A 53 -8.73 -2.85 27.97
N CYS A 54 -7.91 -2.18 27.16
CA CYS A 54 -8.34 -1.73 25.84
C CYS A 54 -8.47 -2.87 24.83
N VAL A 55 -7.70 -3.96 25.01
CA VAL A 55 -7.84 -5.18 24.20
C VAL A 55 -9.12 -5.91 24.57
N GLU A 56 -9.37 -6.12 25.87
CA GLU A 56 -10.58 -6.77 26.38
C GLU A 56 -11.85 -5.99 26.04
N ALA A 57 -11.79 -4.65 26.08
CA ALA A 57 -12.90 -3.78 25.69
C ALA A 57 -13.06 -3.64 24.16
N GLY A 58 -12.22 -4.28 23.35
CA GLY A 58 -12.33 -4.28 21.89
C GLY A 58 -11.83 -3.02 21.17
N PHE A 59 -11.29 -2.02 21.90
CA PHE A 59 -10.71 -0.82 21.32
C PHE A 59 -9.40 -1.10 20.57
N ILE A 60 -8.65 -2.11 21.00
CA ILE A 60 -7.44 -2.60 20.34
C ILE A 60 -7.68 -4.04 19.89
N ASN A 61 -7.89 -4.21 18.58
CA ASN A 61 -7.95 -5.54 17.99
C ASN A 61 -6.52 -6.01 17.63
N LEU A 62 -5.93 -6.85 18.49
CA LEU A 62 -4.57 -7.38 18.31
C LEU A 62 -4.46 -8.31 17.09
N GLU A 63 -5.51 -9.06 16.77
CA GLU A 63 -5.53 -9.97 15.61
C GLU A 63 -5.43 -9.20 14.28
N ARG A 64 -6.06 -8.02 14.20
CA ARG A 64 -5.97 -7.13 13.03
C ARG A 64 -4.61 -6.42 12.91
N MET A 65 -3.90 -6.21 14.02
CA MET A 65 -2.62 -5.51 14.05
C MET A 65 -1.41 -6.43 13.82
N GLU A 66 -1.59 -7.74 13.95
CA GLU A 66 -0.58 -8.76 13.64
C GLU A 66 -0.56 -9.21 12.18
N GLN A 67 -1.58 -8.83 11.39
CA GLN A 67 -1.54 -9.10 9.96
C GLN A 67 -0.42 -8.26 9.35
N PRO A 68 0.59 -8.87 8.72
CA PRO A 68 1.64 -8.12 8.07
C PRO A 68 1.00 -7.18 7.06
N ALA A 69 1.41 -5.91 7.08
CA ALA A 69 0.93 -4.94 6.11
C ALA A 69 1.16 -5.53 4.70
N GLN A 70 0.05 -5.76 4.00
CA GLN A 70 0.08 -6.25 2.63
C GLN A 70 0.01 -5.05 1.69
N SER A 71 0.74 -5.18 0.58
CA SER A 71 0.72 -4.21 -0.50
C SER A 71 0.31 -4.91 -1.77
N VAL A 72 -0.52 -4.24 -2.57
CA VAL A 72 -0.73 -4.57 -3.98
C VAL A 72 0.36 -3.86 -4.78
N TYR A 73 0.92 -4.54 -5.76
CA TYR A 73 1.97 -4.03 -6.62
C TYR A 73 1.65 -4.25 -8.10
N PHE A 74 2.26 -3.39 -8.92
CA PHE A 74 2.31 -3.52 -10.36
C PHE A 74 3.79 -3.58 -10.76
N ILE A 75 4.18 -4.66 -11.41
CA ILE A 75 5.55 -4.84 -11.93
C ILE A 75 5.48 -4.96 -13.44
N SER A 76 6.06 -4.02 -14.18
CA SER A 76 6.15 -4.08 -15.63
C SER A 76 7.38 -4.86 -16.09
N ASP A 77 7.30 -5.44 -17.28
CA ASP A 77 8.46 -5.85 -18.07
C ASP A 77 8.77 -4.81 -19.18
N GLU A 78 9.89 -4.99 -19.86
CA GLU A 78 10.28 -4.16 -21.02
C GLU A 78 9.43 -4.41 -22.28
N HIS A 79 8.55 -5.40 -22.28
CA HIS A 79 7.70 -5.79 -23.41
C HIS A 79 6.28 -5.21 -23.34
N GLY A 80 6.03 -4.31 -22.37
CA GLY A 80 4.73 -3.66 -22.23
C GLY A 80 3.68 -4.55 -21.57
N ASN A 81 4.10 -5.54 -20.79
CA ASN A 81 3.22 -6.28 -19.89
C ASN A 81 3.41 -5.81 -18.45
N VAL A 82 2.38 -6.02 -17.63
CA VAL A 82 2.38 -5.69 -16.22
C VAL A 82 1.77 -6.83 -15.41
N LYS A 83 2.50 -7.24 -14.38
CA LYS A 83 2.04 -8.18 -13.38
C LYS A 83 1.36 -7.42 -12.24
N ILE A 84 0.13 -7.80 -11.92
CA ILE A 84 -0.60 -7.29 -10.76
C ILE A 84 -0.62 -8.37 -9.69
N GLY A 85 -0.06 -8.10 -8.51
CA GLY A 85 -0.04 -9.07 -7.41
C GLY A 85 -0.08 -8.39 -6.06
N TYR A 86 -0.04 -9.19 -4.98
CA TYR A 86 0.13 -8.67 -3.62
C TYR A 86 1.26 -9.40 -2.90
N ALA A 87 1.87 -8.72 -1.93
CA ALA A 87 2.90 -9.30 -1.08
C ALA A 87 2.96 -8.61 0.28
N THR A 88 3.51 -9.31 1.27
CA THR A 88 3.94 -8.72 2.55
C THR A 88 5.26 -7.97 2.41
N SER A 89 6.11 -8.38 1.45
CA SER A 89 7.33 -7.69 1.03
C SER A 89 7.40 -7.67 -0.49
N VAL A 90 7.10 -6.52 -1.09
CA VAL A 90 7.11 -6.35 -2.55
C VAL A 90 8.54 -6.45 -3.09
N GLN A 91 9.52 -5.99 -2.33
CA GLN A 91 10.93 -6.03 -2.70
C GLN A 91 11.46 -7.47 -2.76
N ALA A 92 11.14 -8.30 -1.76
CA ALA A 92 11.51 -9.71 -1.78
C ALA A 92 10.82 -10.42 -2.96
N ARG A 93 9.52 -10.16 -3.15
CA ARG A 93 8.76 -10.74 -4.27
C ARG A 93 9.29 -10.28 -5.63
N PHE A 94 9.72 -9.03 -5.76
CA PHE A 94 10.34 -8.50 -6.97
C PHE A 94 11.65 -9.22 -7.27
N ALA A 95 12.51 -9.43 -6.28
CA ALA A 95 13.77 -10.17 -6.46
C ALA A 95 13.52 -11.60 -6.95
N ASP A 96 12.56 -12.32 -6.34
CA ASP A 96 12.20 -13.67 -6.77
C ASP A 96 11.67 -13.69 -8.22
N LEU A 97 10.83 -12.71 -8.58
CA LEU A 97 10.28 -12.59 -9.92
C LEU A 97 11.35 -12.26 -10.95
N GLN A 98 12.31 -11.39 -10.62
CA GLN A 98 13.41 -11.03 -11.52
C GLN A 98 14.34 -12.21 -11.77
N VAL A 99 14.60 -13.06 -10.77
CA VAL A 99 15.40 -14.29 -10.96
C VAL A 99 14.68 -15.26 -11.91
N ALA A 100 13.36 -15.35 -11.81
CA ALA A 100 12.54 -16.23 -12.63
C ALA A 100 12.13 -15.64 -13.99
N ASN A 101 12.55 -14.42 -14.32
CA ASN A 101 12.22 -13.74 -15.57
C ASN A 101 13.47 -13.16 -16.22
N ALA A 102 13.74 -13.57 -17.46
CA ALA A 102 14.92 -13.12 -18.19
C ALA A 102 14.86 -11.63 -18.56
N SER A 103 13.66 -11.06 -18.73
CA SER A 103 13.46 -9.65 -19.04
C SER A 103 13.64 -8.77 -17.81
N GLU A 104 14.10 -7.53 -17.99
CA GLU A 104 14.20 -6.56 -16.90
C GLU A 104 12.80 -6.18 -16.39
N LEU A 105 12.63 -6.22 -15.07
CA LEU A 105 11.39 -5.89 -14.39
C LEU A 105 11.45 -4.56 -13.68
N THR A 106 10.30 -3.91 -13.49
CA THR A 106 10.22 -2.64 -12.75
C THR A 106 8.95 -2.53 -11.93
N ILE A 107 9.10 -2.13 -10.68
CA ILE A 107 7.95 -1.78 -9.83
C ILE A 107 7.43 -0.40 -10.26
N VAL A 108 6.27 -0.38 -10.92
CA VAL A 108 5.61 0.85 -11.38
C VAL A 108 4.55 1.36 -10.41
N LEU A 109 4.02 0.49 -9.54
CA LEU A 109 3.12 0.88 -8.44
C LEU A 109 3.31 -0.05 -7.25
N GLU A 110 3.23 0.53 -6.05
CA GLU A 110 3.07 -0.18 -4.79
C GLU A 110 2.14 0.62 -3.89
N MET A 111 1.08 -0.02 -3.40
CA MET A 111 0.06 0.63 -2.58
C MET A 111 -0.47 -0.31 -1.50
N PRO A 112 -0.92 0.22 -0.34
CA PRO A 112 -1.58 -0.60 0.68
C PRO A 112 -2.75 -1.38 0.08
N GLY A 113 -2.85 -2.67 0.38
CA GLY A 113 -3.87 -3.52 -0.20
C GLY A 113 -3.74 -4.97 0.23
N GLY A 114 -4.36 -5.88 -0.50
CA GLY A 114 -4.28 -7.31 -0.23
C GLY A 114 -5.07 -8.11 -1.26
N PRO A 115 -5.32 -9.41 -1.01
CA PRO A 115 -5.91 -10.32 -2.00
C PRO A 115 -7.30 -9.91 -2.48
N LYS A 116 -8.07 -9.16 -1.66
CA LYS A 116 -9.38 -8.63 -2.09
C LYS A 116 -9.23 -7.58 -3.19
N LEU A 117 -8.31 -6.63 -3.00
CA LEU A 117 -8.07 -5.53 -3.94
C LEU A 117 -7.37 -6.01 -5.20
N GLU A 118 -6.41 -6.92 -5.06
CA GLU A 118 -5.78 -7.61 -6.20
C GLU A 118 -6.84 -8.29 -7.08
N ARG A 119 -7.74 -9.10 -6.48
CA ARG A 119 -8.83 -9.76 -7.22
C ARG A 119 -9.76 -8.78 -7.92
N GLU A 120 -10.05 -7.65 -7.28
CA GLU A 120 -10.85 -6.58 -7.89
C GLU A 120 -10.15 -6.00 -9.12
N LEU A 121 -8.86 -5.70 -9.04
CA LEU A 121 -8.06 -5.19 -10.14
C LEU A 121 -7.91 -6.22 -11.27
N HIS A 122 -7.74 -7.50 -10.93
CA HIS A 122 -7.72 -8.59 -11.91
C HIS A 122 -9.04 -8.74 -12.67
N ARG A 123 -10.18 -8.46 -12.03
CA ARG A 123 -11.49 -8.41 -12.70
C ARG A 123 -11.62 -7.15 -13.55
N ARG A 124 -11.23 -6.00 -13.00
CA ARG A 124 -11.29 -4.70 -13.70
C ARG A 124 -10.52 -4.74 -15.02
N PHE A 125 -9.31 -5.33 -15.02
CA PHE A 125 -8.45 -5.40 -16.20
C PHE A 125 -8.49 -6.76 -16.90
N ALA A 126 -9.53 -7.56 -16.69
CA ALA A 126 -9.61 -8.93 -17.22
C ALA A 126 -9.46 -8.98 -18.75
N GLU A 127 -9.99 -7.98 -19.46
CA GLU A 127 -9.91 -7.87 -20.92
C GLU A 127 -8.48 -7.69 -21.45
N HIS A 128 -7.55 -7.23 -20.60
CA HIS A 128 -6.15 -7.04 -20.95
C HIS A 128 -5.26 -8.20 -20.53
N ARG A 129 -5.82 -9.29 -19.98
CA ARG A 129 -5.02 -10.41 -19.44
C ARG A 129 -4.29 -11.14 -20.57
N VAL A 130 -2.97 -11.28 -20.41
CA VAL A 130 -2.10 -12.02 -21.32
C VAL A 130 -1.97 -13.47 -20.87
N ARG A 131 -1.50 -13.69 -19.63
CA ARG A 131 -1.35 -15.03 -19.05
C ARG A 131 -1.25 -14.97 -17.52
N GLY A 132 -2.07 -15.76 -16.83
CA GLY A 132 -2.07 -15.79 -15.36
C GLY A 132 -2.33 -14.39 -14.79
N GLU A 133 -1.36 -13.87 -14.02
CA GLU A 133 -1.42 -12.55 -13.38
C GLU A 133 -0.77 -11.43 -14.23
N TRP A 134 -0.44 -11.71 -15.49
CA TRP A 134 0.14 -10.74 -16.43
C TRP A 134 -0.92 -10.16 -17.35
N PHE A 135 -0.86 -8.85 -17.55
CA PHE A 135 -1.78 -8.04 -18.33
C PHE A 135 -1.01 -7.16 -19.31
N LYS A 136 -1.60 -6.77 -20.44
CA LYS A 136 -1.03 -5.73 -21.32
C LYS A 136 -1.09 -4.40 -20.60
N LEU A 137 -0.01 -3.61 -20.65
CA LEU A 137 0.05 -2.28 -20.06
C LEU A 137 -0.69 -1.28 -20.96
N THR A 138 -2.00 -1.21 -20.82
CA THR A 138 -2.88 -0.31 -21.58
C THR A 138 -3.02 1.07 -20.95
N THR A 139 -3.60 2.01 -21.68
CA THR A 139 -3.93 3.36 -21.21
C THR A 139 -4.77 3.32 -19.92
N ASP A 140 -5.79 2.48 -19.84
CA ASP A 140 -6.61 2.28 -18.63
C ASP A 140 -5.80 1.91 -17.37
N ILE A 141 -4.79 1.06 -17.54
CA ILE A 141 -3.90 0.67 -16.43
C ILE A 141 -2.94 1.81 -16.09
N LEU A 142 -2.39 2.49 -17.09
CA LEU A 142 -1.51 3.65 -16.89
C LEU A 142 -2.22 4.80 -16.16
N GLU A 143 -3.48 5.07 -16.52
CA GLU A 143 -4.33 6.05 -15.83
C GLU A 143 -4.61 5.64 -14.39
N TYR A 144 -4.90 4.36 -14.16
CA TYR A 144 -5.04 3.83 -12.80
C TYR A 144 -3.77 4.06 -11.98
N ILE A 145 -2.60 3.70 -12.52
CA ILE A 145 -1.31 3.92 -11.84
C ILE A 145 -1.08 5.40 -11.55
N ALA A 146 -1.42 6.30 -12.48
CA ALA A 146 -1.27 7.75 -12.28
C ALA A 146 -2.22 8.29 -11.21
N SER A 147 -3.44 7.75 -11.12
CA SER A 147 -4.44 8.15 -10.13
C SER A 147 -4.03 7.80 -8.69
N VAL A 148 -3.30 6.69 -8.53
CA VAL A 148 -2.79 6.26 -7.22
C VAL A 148 -1.45 6.95 -7.01
N ARG A 149 -1.45 8.11 -6.32
CA ARG A 149 -0.23 8.86 -5.97
C ARG A 149 0.85 7.91 -5.43
N PRO A 150 1.86 7.53 -6.24
CA PRO A 150 2.81 6.53 -5.80
C PRO A 150 3.80 7.20 -4.85
N LYS A 151 4.34 6.45 -3.88
CA LYS A 151 5.60 6.87 -3.26
C LYS A 151 6.62 7.04 -4.39
N PRO A 152 7.32 8.18 -4.50
CA PRO A 152 8.26 8.40 -5.60
C PRO A 152 9.32 7.31 -5.57
N ARG A 153 9.37 6.50 -6.63
CA ARG A 153 10.47 5.57 -6.94
C ARG A 153 11.13 6.07 -8.22
N LYS A 154 12.42 5.77 -8.39
CA LYS A 154 13.11 6.05 -9.65
C LYS A 154 12.34 5.31 -10.76
N VAL A 155 11.74 6.06 -11.67
CA VAL A 155 11.10 5.51 -12.88
C VAL A 155 12.23 5.19 -13.86
N PRO A 156 12.41 3.92 -14.26
CA PRO A 156 13.44 3.55 -15.22
C PRO A 156 13.21 4.22 -16.58
N GLU A 157 14.30 4.46 -17.29
CA GLU A 157 14.33 5.23 -18.53
C GLU A 157 13.43 4.60 -19.61
N TYR A 158 13.39 3.27 -19.72
CA TYR A 158 12.57 2.58 -20.71
C TYR A 158 11.05 2.81 -20.52
N VAL A 159 10.58 2.99 -19.28
CA VAL A 159 9.17 3.30 -18.99
C VAL A 159 8.80 4.70 -19.50
N ARG A 160 9.76 5.64 -19.47
CA ARG A 160 9.58 6.98 -20.05
C ARG A 160 9.52 6.90 -21.57
N ILE A 161 10.41 6.11 -22.17
CA ILE A 161 10.47 5.88 -23.62
C ILE A 161 9.17 5.23 -24.12
N GLN A 162 8.66 4.20 -23.44
CA GLN A 162 7.40 3.55 -23.82
C GLN A 162 6.20 4.50 -23.76
N ARG A 163 6.11 5.36 -22.73
CA ARG A 163 5.07 6.41 -22.65
C ARG A 163 5.12 7.35 -23.84
N GLU A 164 6.32 7.79 -24.23
CA GLU A 164 6.50 8.65 -25.39
C GLU A 164 6.13 7.94 -26.70
N LEU A 165 6.50 6.67 -26.87
CA LEU A 165 6.17 5.88 -28.05
C LEU A 165 4.66 5.65 -28.19
N ILE A 166 3.97 5.30 -27.09
CA ILE A 166 2.51 5.13 -27.07
C ILE A 166 1.82 6.44 -27.42
N SER A 167 2.23 7.56 -26.80
CA SER A 167 1.66 8.89 -27.09
C SER A 167 1.87 9.34 -28.54
N LYS A 168 2.99 8.96 -29.15
CA LYS A 168 3.30 9.27 -30.56
C LYS A 168 2.52 8.37 -31.52
N GLN A 169 2.25 7.11 -31.17
CA GLN A 169 1.45 6.20 -31.99
C GLN A 169 -0.03 6.58 -32.03
N GLU A 170 -0.58 7.06 -30.92
CA GLU A 170 -1.96 7.57 -30.86
C GLU A 170 -2.12 8.88 -31.67
N ALA A 171 -1.09 9.75 -31.69
CA ALA A 171 -1.10 11.00 -32.47
C ALA A 171 -0.96 10.80 -33.99
N VAL A 172 -0.47 9.65 -34.45
CA VAL A 172 -0.30 9.32 -35.88
C VAL A 172 -1.53 8.61 -36.47
N THR A 173 -2.47 8.19 -35.61
CA THR A 173 -3.69 7.48 -36.03
C THR A 173 -4.90 8.43 -36.19
N ILE A 174 -4.68 9.75 -36.14
CA ILE A 174 -5.67 10.82 -36.37
C ILE A 174 -5.37 11.56 -37.67
#